data_AF-A0A2T4S6I3-F1
#
_entry.id   AF-A0A2T4S6I3-F1
#
_cell.length_a   1.000
_cell.length_b   1.000
_cell.length_c   1.000
_cell.angle_alpha   90.00
_cell.angle_beta   90.00
_cell.angle_gamma   90.00
#
_symmetry.space_group_name_H-M   'P 1'
#
loop_
_entity.id
_entity.type
_entity.pdbx_description
1 polymer ?
#
loop_
_entity_poly.entity_id
_entity_poly.type
_entity_poly.pdbx_seq_one_letter_code
_entity_poly.pdbx_strand_id
1 'polypeptide(L)'
;LPHSLQTLDNKRYNEQKQLGWSQVKMKAVLHNHAIENVVDRIEAQNFPLDYIVIDQFAVRGVYQNYALTAMPYPDKTCFETKGESKSLAIAAASILSRYAFVKHMEHMGKKINQTMPKGASQTVELFAARLIDQYGTEILDSISKADFKNRDKALDLYRKKQLNN
;
A
#
# COMPACT_ATOMS: atom_id res chain seq x y z
N LEU A 1 -14.89 -0.33 16.55
CA LEU A 1 -14.38 0.92 15.95
C LEU A 1 -14.75 0.93 14.46
N PRO A 2 -15.53 1.91 13.99
CA PRO A 2 -15.73 2.13 12.56
C PRO A 2 -14.37 2.31 11.85
N HIS A 3 -14.15 1.64 10.72
CA HIS A 3 -12.89 1.73 9.99
C HIS A 3 -13.10 1.53 8.49
N SER A 4 -12.24 2.13 7.66
CA SER A 4 -12.22 1.94 6.21
C SER A 4 -10.86 1.40 5.79
N LEU A 5 -10.84 0.32 5.02
CA LEU A 5 -9.63 -0.27 4.45
C LEU A 5 -9.60 0.01 2.95
N GLN A 6 -8.56 0.70 2.51
CA GLN A 6 -8.32 1.00 1.10
C GLN A 6 -7.13 0.18 0.61
N THR A 7 -7.41 -0.89 -0.13
CA THR A 7 -6.38 -1.78 -0.68
C THR A 7 -6.03 -1.36 -2.10
N LEU A 8 -4.74 -1.10 -2.33
CA LEU A 8 -4.20 -0.92 -3.66
C LEU A 8 -3.46 -2.19 -4.06
N ASP A 9 -4.11 -3.00 -4.91
CA ASP A 9 -3.48 -4.20 -5.46
C ASP A 9 -2.32 -3.85 -6.40
N ASN A 10 -1.48 -4.85 -6.69
CA ASN A 10 -0.27 -4.68 -7.49
C ASN A 10 -0.55 -4.24 -8.92
N LYS A 11 -1.65 -4.71 -9.53
CA LYS A 11 -2.03 -4.32 -10.89
C LYS A 11 -2.34 -2.83 -10.95
N ARG A 12 -3.25 -2.36 -10.08
CA ARG A 12 -3.63 -0.94 -9.99
C ARG A 12 -2.45 -0.06 -9.58
N TYR A 13 -1.59 -0.55 -8.68
CA TYR A 13 -0.35 0.14 -8.33
C TYR A 13 0.53 0.36 -9.57
N ASN A 14 0.78 -0.68 -10.36
CA ASN A 14 1.61 -0.61 -11.55
C ASN A 14 0.98 0.27 -12.64
N GLU A 15 -0.35 0.21 -12.83
CA GLU A 15 -1.09 1.13 -13.71
C GLU A 15 -0.88 2.59 -13.29
N GLN A 16 -1.02 2.91 -12.00
CA GLN A 16 -0.83 4.28 -11.51
C GLN A 16 0.64 4.73 -11.63
N LYS A 17 1.60 3.82 -11.42
CA LYS A 17 3.02 4.08 -11.68
C LYS A 17 3.28 4.46 -13.13
N GLN A 18 2.65 3.76 -14.08
CA GLN A 18 2.75 4.07 -15.52
C GLN A 18 2.14 5.45 -15.84
N LEU A 19 1.10 5.87 -15.12
CA LEU A 19 0.56 7.23 -15.17
C LEU A 19 1.43 8.29 -14.48
N GLY A 20 2.64 7.94 -14.03
CA GLY A 20 3.58 8.86 -13.39
C GLY A 20 3.23 9.19 -11.94
N TRP A 21 2.35 8.45 -11.28
CA TRP A 21 2.02 8.72 -9.88
C TRP A 21 3.19 8.35 -8.95
N SER A 22 3.48 9.24 -8.02
CA SER A 22 4.39 8.96 -6.90
C SER A 22 3.69 8.10 -5.84
N GLN A 23 4.46 7.36 -5.05
CA GLN A 23 3.90 6.62 -3.90
C GLN A 23 3.25 7.57 -2.89
N VAL A 24 3.78 8.80 -2.75
CA VAL A 24 3.20 9.84 -1.90
C VAL A 24 1.81 10.23 -2.41
N LYS A 25 1.64 10.39 -3.72
CA LYS A 25 0.33 10.67 -4.34
C LYS A 25 -0.65 9.52 -4.11
N MET A 26 -0.24 8.27 -4.41
CA MET A 26 -1.09 7.10 -4.17
C MET A 26 -1.55 7.01 -2.70
N LYS A 27 -0.63 7.24 -1.75
CA LYS A 27 -0.95 7.26 -0.32
C LYS A 27 -1.94 8.37 0.01
N ALA A 28 -1.73 9.60 -0.47
CA ALA A 28 -2.64 10.72 -0.21
C ALA A 28 -4.07 10.43 -0.67
N VAL A 29 -4.23 9.92 -1.90
CA VAL A 29 -5.54 9.55 -2.45
C VAL A 29 -6.22 8.47 -1.61
N LEU A 30 -5.51 7.39 -1.27
CA LEU A 30 -6.07 6.29 -0.48
C LEU A 30 -6.41 6.72 0.95
N HIS A 31 -5.58 7.55 1.57
CA HIS A 31 -5.85 8.07 2.92
C HIS A 31 -7.05 8.99 2.92
N ASN A 32 -7.18 9.90 1.94
CA ASN A 32 -8.30 10.83 1.87
C ASN A 32 -9.62 10.07 1.71
N HIS A 33 -9.66 9.10 0.79
CA HIS A 33 -10.83 8.25 0.59
C HIS A 33 -11.16 7.39 1.83
N ALA A 34 -10.14 6.88 2.53
CA ALA A 34 -10.38 6.14 3.78
C ALA A 34 -11.02 7.04 4.86
N ILE A 35 -10.55 8.28 4.99
CA ILE A 35 -11.05 9.26 5.96
C ILE A 35 -12.48 9.66 5.61
N GLU A 36 -12.77 9.99 4.35
CA GLU A 36 -14.15 10.28 3.87
C GLU A 36 -15.12 9.17 4.29
N ASN A 37 -14.81 7.92 3.96
CA ASN A 37 -15.64 6.77 4.31
C ASN A 37 -15.87 6.59 5.83
N VAL A 38 -14.91 6.96 6.66
CA VAL A 38 -15.06 6.87 8.13
C VAL A 38 -15.87 8.04 8.65
N VAL A 39 -15.62 9.25 8.14
CA VAL A 39 -16.36 10.46 8.45
C VAL A 39 -17.84 10.28 8.14
N ASP A 40 -18.19 9.81 6.93
CA ASP A 40 -19.57 9.58 6.52
C ASP A 40 -20.30 8.64 7.49
N ARG A 41 -19.61 7.61 8.00
CA ARG A 41 -20.18 6.65 8.95
C ARG A 41 -20.31 7.21 10.37
N ILE A 42 -19.40 8.09 10.78
CA ILE A 42 -19.46 8.79 12.07
C ILE A 42 -20.65 9.76 12.05
N GLU A 43 -20.80 10.52 10.97
CA GLU A 43 -21.91 11.46 10.76
C GLU A 43 -23.26 10.74 10.69
N ALA A 44 -23.35 9.64 9.93
CA ALA A 44 -24.58 8.85 9.84
C ALA A 44 -25.05 8.29 11.20
N GLN A 45 -24.13 8.12 12.16
CA GLN A 45 -24.42 7.67 13.52
C GLN A 45 -24.60 8.83 14.52
N ASN A 46 -24.54 10.09 14.06
CA ASN A 46 -24.60 11.31 14.87
C ASN A 46 -23.55 11.31 16.01
N PHE A 47 -22.39 10.70 15.78
CA PHE A 47 -21.30 10.75 16.74
C PHE A 47 -20.48 12.03 16.59
N PRO A 48 -20.06 12.67 17.69
CA PRO A 48 -19.21 13.85 17.62
C PRO A 48 -17.84 13.50 17.04
N LEU A 49 -17.38 14.31 16.09
CA LEU A 49 -16.03 14.24 15.52
C LEU A 49 -15.21 15.43 16.04
N ASP A 50 -14.32 15.17 16.98
CA ASP A 50 -13.46 16.20 17.57
C ASP A 50 -12.19 16.44 16.75
N TYR A 51 -11.50 15.36 16.38
CA TYR A 51 -10.21 15.42 15.68
C TYR A 51 -10.04 14.28 14.66
N ILE A 52 -9.37 14.58 13.56
CA ILE A 52 -8.81 13.62 12.61
C ILE A 52 -7.29 13.69 12.74
N VAL A 53 -6.63 12.53 12.82
CA VAL A 53 -5.17 12.48 12.93
C VAL A 53 -4.58 11.59 11.85
N ILE A 54 -3.54 12.07 11.17
CA ILE A 54 -2.84 11.38 10.09
C ILE A 54 -1.39 11.19 10.52
N ASP A 55 -0.88 9.95 10.48
CA ASP A 55 0.57 9.71 10.63
C ASP A 55 1.30 10.33 9.43
N GLN A 56 2.13 11.32 9.71
CA GLN A 56 2.63 12.22 8.69
C GLN A 56 3.61 11.50 7.75
N PHE A 57 3.18 11.32 6.50
CA PHE A 57 4.04 10.82 5.40
C PHE A 57 4.33 11.88 4.32
N ALA A 58 3.67 13.03 4.41
CA ALA A 58 3.84 14.20 3.56
C ALA A 58 3.46 15.44 4.34
N VAL A 59 4.00 16.60 3.95
CA VAL A 59 3.53 17.88 4.49
C VAL A 59 2.10 18.15 4.00
N ARG A 60 1.30 18.88 4.80
CA ARG A 60 -0.14 19.10 4.55
C ARG A 60 -0.43 19.58 3.12
N GLY A 61 0.29 20.59 2.64
CA GLY A 61 0.06 21.13 1.28
C GLY A 61 0.30 20.09 0.18
N VAL A 62 1.30 19.22 0.33
CA VAL A 62 1.55 18.12 -0.62
C VAL A 62 0.44 17.08 -0.54
N TYR A 63 -0.04 16.75 0.66
CA TYR A 63 -1.18 15.85 0.83
C TYR A 63 -2.42 16.40 0.13
N GLN A 64 -2.78 17.66 0.38
CA GLN A 64 -3.96 18.31 -0.21
C GLN A 64 -3.86 18.40 -1.74
N ASN A 65 -2.68 18.74 -2.27
CA ASN A 65 -2.45 18.80 -3.72
C ASN A 65 -2.58 17.44 -4.40
N TYR A 66 -2.31 16.35 -3.67
CA TYR A 66 -2.40 15.00 -4.20
C TYR A 66 -3.72 14.30 -3.93
N ALA A 67 -4.46 14.72 -2.90
CA ALA A 67 -5.82 14.26 -2.67
C ALA A 67 -6.66 14.61 -3.92
N LEU A 68 -7.38 13.63 -4.48
CA LEU A 68 -8.25 13.88 -5.63
C LEU A 68 -9.54 14.60 -5.25
N THR A 69 -9.84 14.63 -3.96
CA THR A 69 -11.03 15.23 -3.36
C THR A 69 -10.60 16.12 -2.21
N ALA A 70 -11.50 17.01 -1.77
CA ALA A 70 -11.22 17.89 -0.64
C ALA A 70 -10.95 17.07 0.63
N MET A 71 -10.01 17.54 1.46
CA MET A 71 -9.73 16.90 2.74
C MET A 71 -10.92 17.11 3.69
N PRO A 72 -11.51 16.05 4.27
CA PRO A 72 -12.60 16.20 5.25
C PRO A 72 -12.14 16.96 6.49
N TYR A 73 -12.98 17.88 6.97
CA TYR A 73 -12.73 18.69 8.17
C TYR A 73 -11.26 19.20 8.29
N PRO A 74 -10.80 20.09 7.38
CA PRO A 74 -9.42 20.55 7.38
C PRO A 74 -8.96 21.14 8.72
N ASP A 75 -9.87 21.83 9.40
CA ASP A 75 -9.65 22.51 10.68
C ASP A 75 -9.55 21.53 11.87
N LYS A 76 -10.09 20.32 11.73
CA LYS A 76 -10.00 19.25 12.73
C LYS A 76 -8.91 18.23 12.42
N THR A 77 -8.29 18.31 11.25
CA THR A 77 -7.28 17.37 10.80
C THR A 77 -5.89 17.79 11.25
N CYS A 78 -5.14 16.90 11.89
CA CYS A 78 -3.77 17.11 12.34
C CYS A 78 -2.82 16.08 11.70
N PHE A 79 -1.61 16.51 11.35
CA PHE A 79 -0.57 15.64 10.80
C PHE A 79 0.51 15.45 11.86
N GLU A 80 0.63 14.22 12.36
CA GLU A 80 1.50 13.91 13.49
C GLU A 80 2.70 13.09 13.05
N THR A 81 3.90 13.50 13.47
CA THR A 81 5.08 12.65 13.41
C THR A 81 5.08 11.68 14.60
N LYS A 82 5.50 10.43 14.36
CA LYS A 82 5.46 9.34 15.36
C LYS A 82 4.04 9.13 15.90
N GLY A 83 3.05 9.15 15.00
CA GLY A 83 1.63 9.18 15.34
C GLY A 83 1.18 8.00 16.18
N GLU A 84 1.75 6.81 15.98
CA GLU A 84 1.41 5.59 16.75
C GLU A 84 1.62 5.76 18.27
N SER A 85 2.63 6.53 18.69
CA SER A 85 2.88 6.81 20.12
C SER A 85 2.01 7.91 20.72
N LYS A 86 1.32 8.70 19.87
CA LYS A 86 0.56 9.89 20.27
C LYS A 86 -0.95 9.70 20.17
N SER A 87 -1.41 8.79 19.31
CA SER A 87 -2.83 8.57 19.06
C SER A 87 -3.18 7.09 19.01
N LEU A 88 -4.16 6.72 19.83
CA LEU A 88 -4.77 5.39 19.80
C LEU A 88 -5.43 5.11 18.44
N ALA A 89 -6.00 6.13 17.78
CA ALA A 89 -6.62 5.97 16.47
C ALA A 89 -5.58 5.61 15.39
N ILE A 90 -4.40 6.25 15.41
CA ILE A 90 -3.30 5.92 14.51
C ILE A 90 -2.77 4.51 14.80
N ALA A 91 -2.57 4.16 16.08
CA ALA A 91 -2.13 2.82 16.47
C ALA A 91 -3.12 1.74 16.00
N ALA A 92 -4.43 1.95 16.19
CA ALA A 92 -5.47 1.03 15.72
C ALA A 92 -5.49 0.91 14.19
N ALA A 93 -5.39 2.02 13.45
CA ALA A 93 -5.32 1.99 11.98
C ALA A 93 -4.07 1.26 11.47
N SER A 94 -2.94 1.41 12.15
CA SER A 94 -1.69 0.70 11.83
C SER A 94 -1.82 -0.81 12.04
N ILE A 95 -2.47 -1.24 13.13
CA ILE A 95 -2.75 -2.67 13.38
C ILE A 95 -3.68 -3.23 12.31
N LEU A 96 -4.78 -2.54 12.01
CA LEU A 96 -5.77 -2.98 11.02
C LEU A 96 -5.16 -3.09 9.62
N SER A 97 -4.35 -2.10 9.21
CA SER A 97 -3.68 -2.13 7.91
C SER A 97 -2.61 -3.24 7.82
N ARG A 98 -1.83 -3.47 8.88
CA ARG A 98 -0.88 -4.60 8.95
C ARG A 98 -1.59 -5.95 8.87
N TYR A 99 -2.72 -6.11 9.57
CA TYR A 99 -3.54 -7.32 9.49
C TYR A 99 -4.05 -7.55 8.06
N ALA A 100 -4.65 -6.52 7.45
CA ALA A 100 -5.16 -6.59 6.09
C ALA A 100 -4.04 -6.92 5.07
N PHE A 101 -2.86 -6.32 5.24
CA PHE A 101 -1.69 -6.63 4.42
C PHE A 101 -1.27 -8.11 4.53
N VAL A 102 -1.18 -8.66 5.75
CA VAL A 102 -0.85 -10.08 5.95
C VAL A 102 -1.88 -10.98 5.28
N LYS A 103 -3.18 -10.68 5.43
CA LYS A 103 -4.25 -11.43 4.75
C LYS A 103 -4.18 -11.33 3.23
N HIS A 104 -3.82 -10.17 2.69
CA HIS A 104 -3.64 -10.01 1.26
C HIS A 104 -2.45 -10.84 0.73
N MET A 105 -1.32 -10.85 1.47
CA MET A 105 -0.15 -11.66 1.12
C MET A 105 -0.46 -13.17 1.16
N GLU A 106 -1.20 -13.64 2.18
CA GLU A 106 -1.68 -15.03 2.25
C GLU A 106 -2.57 -15.38 1.04
N HIS A 107 -3.49 -14.48 0.66
CA HIS A 107 -4.38 -14.67 -0.48
C HIS A 107 -3.61 -14.74 -1.81
N MET A 108 -2.64 -13.85 -2.03
CA MET A 108 -1.78 -13.90 -3.21
C MET A 108 -0.98 -15.21 -3.25
N GLY A 109 -0.41 -15.62 -2.12
CA GLY A 109 0.33 -16.87 -2.03
C GLY A 109 -0.51 -18.10 -2.39
N LYS A 110 -1.77 -18.15 -1.92
CA LYS A 110 -2.71 -19.22 -2.29
C LYS A 110 -2.97 -19.29 -3.80
N LYS A 111 -3.08 -18.14 -4.49
CA LYS A 111 -3.34 -18.10 -5.94
C LYS A 111 -2.22 -18.73 -6.77
N ILE A 112 -0.98 -18.61 -6.32
CA ILE A 112 0.20 -19.18 -6.99
C ILE A 112 0.70 -20.46 -6.33
N ASN A 113 -0.03 -20.98 -5.33
CA ASN A 113 0.35 -22.12 -4.51
C ASN A 113 1.76 -22.04 -3.89
N GLN A 114 2.15 -20.84 -3.42
CA GLN A 114 3.46 -20.57 -2.83
C GLN A 114 3.38 -19.61 -1.65
N THR A 115 4.32 -19.69 -0.72
CA THR A 115 4.44 -18.72 0.36
C THR A 115 5.16 -17.46 -0.12
N MET A 116 4.47 -16.32 -0.08
CA MET A 116 5.04 -15.03 -0.49
C MET A 116 6.07 -14.52 0.55
N PRO A 117 7.34 -14.32 0.17
CA PRO A 117 8.30 -13.67 1.05
C PRO A 117 7.96 -12.17 1.21
N LYS A 118 8.28 -11.62 2.37
CA LYS A 118 8.04 -10.20 2.71
C LYS A 118 9.34 -9.39 2.58
N GLY A 119 9.22 -8.11 2.23
CA GLY A 119 10.35 -7.19 2.14
C GLY A 119 10.99 -7.14 0.74
N ALA A 120 12.29 -6.86 0.70
CA ALA A 120 13.06 -6.64 -0.52
C ALA A 120 14.45 -7.29 -0.46
N SER A 121 14.58 -8.41 0.26
CA SER A 121 15.84 -9.13 0.45
C SER A 121 16.21 -9.99 -0.77
N GLN A 122 17.42 -10.56 -0.76
CA GLN A 122 17.85 -11.52 -1.78
C GLN A 122 16.89 -12.73 -1.88
N THR A 123 16.28 -13.15 -0.77
CA THR A 123 15.25 -14.21 -0.78
C THR A 123 14.05 -13.84 -1.65
N VAL A 124 13.64 -12.57 -1.67
CA VAL A 124 12.57 -12.06 -2.53
C VAL A 124 12.99 -12.07 -4.00
N GLU A 125 14.23 -11.69 -4.28
CA GLU A 125 14.80 -11.70 -5.65
C GLU A 125 14.86 -13.13 -6.22
N LEU A 126 15.33 -14.11 -5.43
CA LEU A 126 15.36 -15.52 -5.81
C LEU A 126 13.97 -16.12 -5.96
N PHE A 127 13.00 -15.71 -5.13
CA PHE A 127 11.61 -16.08 -5.28
C PHE A 127 11.03 -15.55 -6.60
N ALA A 128 11.22 -14.26 -6.88
CA ALA A 128 10.75 -13.64 -8.12
C ALA A 128 11.40 -14.27 -9.37
N ALA A 129 12.70 -14.57 -9.35
CA ALA A 129 13.38 -15.24 -10.46
C ALA A 129 12.81 -16.64 -10.75
N ARG A 130 12.50 -17.42 -9.70
CA ARG A 130 11.81 -18.72 -9.83
C ARG A 130 10.40 -18.57 -10.36
N LEU A 131 9.68 -17.53 -9.95
CA LEU A 131 8.34 -17.27 -10.42
C LEU A 131 8.31 -16.89 -11.91
N ILE A 132 9.27 -16.08 -12.36
CA ILE A 132 9.46 -15.76 -13.78
C ILE A 132 9.71 -17.04 -14.60
N ASP A 133 10.56 -17.92 -14.09
CA ASP A 133 10.87 -19.21 -14.75
C ASP A 133 9.65 -20.13 -14.87
N GLN A 134 8.76 -20.12 -13.88
CA GLN A 134 7.58 -20.99 -13.84
C GLN A 134 6.37 -20.42 -14.59
N TYR A 135 6.15 -19.11 -14.53
CA TYR A 135 4.88 -18.50 -14.94
C TYR A 135 5.05 -17.26 -15.83
N GLY A 136 6.29 -16.87 -16.13
CA GLY A 136 6.59 -15.68 -16.91
C GLY A 136 6.55 -14.38 -16.09
N THR A 137 7.03 -13.31 -16.74
CA THR A 137 7.18 -11.99 -16.11
C THR A 137 5.83 -11.31 -15.85
N GLU A 138 4.81 -11.59 -16.66
CA GLU A 138 3.47 -11.01 -16.49
C GLU A 138 2.85 -11.39 -15.14
N ILE A 139 3.01 -12.65 -14.73
CA ILE A 139 2.52 -13.11 -13.43
C ILE A 139 3.25 -12.42 -12.28
N LEU A 140 4.58 -12.24 -12.39
CA LEU A 140 5.35 -11.45 -11.42
C LEU A 140 4.80 -10.02 -11.30
N ASP A 141 4.53 -9.36 -12.42
CA ASP A 141 4.04 -7.97 -12.43
C ASP A 141 2.63 -7.86 -11.87
N SER A 142 1.81 -8.91 -11.98
CA SER A 142 0.47 -8.95 -11.38
C SER A 142 0.47 -9.04 -9.84
N ILE A 143 1.57 -9.47 -9.23
CA ILE A 143 1.69 -9.69 -7.77
C ILE A 143 2.84 -8.92 -7.11
N SER A 144 3.53 -8.06 -7.85
CA SER A 144 4.67 -7.27 -7.37
C SER A 144 4.61 -5.82 -7.84
N LYS A 145 5.50 -4.99 -7.30
CA LYS A 145 5.64 -3.58 -7.71
C LYS A 145 6.70 -3.53 -8.79
N ALA A 146 6.30 -3.26 -10.02
CA ALA A 146 7.17 -3.43 -11.18
C ALA A 146 8.30 -2.38 -11.25
N ASP A 147 8.17 -1.25 -10.55
CA ASP A 147 9.17 -0.18 -10.50
C ASP A 147 10.28 -0.41 -9.45
N PHE A 148 10.27 -1.54 -8.75
CA PHE A 148 11.30 -1.85 -7.75
C PHE A 148 12.52 -2.52 -8.38
N LYS A 149 13.72 -2.11 -7.97
CA LYS A 149 15.02 -2.70 -8.40
C LYS A 149 15.10 -4.22 -8.20
N ASN A 150 14.33 -4.77 -7.26
CA ASN A 150 14.25 -6.22 -7.03
C ASN A 150 13.75 -6.98 -8.27
N ARG A 151 12.90 -6.36 -9.09
CA ARG A 151 12.43 -6.95 -10.36
C ARG A 151 13.57 -7.09 -11.36
N ASP A 152 14.37 -6.04 -11.54
CA ASP A 152 15.52 -6.06 -12.45
C ASP A 152 16.52 -7.15 -12.05
N LYS A 153 16.84 -7.22 -10.76
CA LYS A 153 17.72 -8.27 -10.22
C LYS A 153 17.13 -9.68 -10.41
N ALA A 154 15.82 -9.84 -10.26
CA ALA A 154 15.16 -11.13 -10.50
C ALA A 154 15.26 -11.55 -11.98
N LEU A 155 15.08 -10.60 -12.91
CA LEU A 155 15.28 -10.83 -14.35
C LEU A 155 16.73 -11.20 -14.67
N ASP A 156 17.70 -10.54 -14.04
CA ASP A 156 19.11 -10.86 -14.23
C ASP A 156 19.48 -12.25 -13.69
N LEU A 157 18.94 -12.63 -12.53
CA LEU A 157 19.09 -13.98 -11.97
C LEU A 157 18.47 -15.03 -12.89
N TYR A 158 17.27 -14.76 -13.42
CA TYR A 158 16.61 -15.62 -14.39
C TYR A 158 17.45 -15.80 -15.66
N ARG A 159 17.93 -14.71 -16.27
CA ARG A 159 18.77 -14.74 -17.49
C ARG A 159 20.06 -15.53 -17.27
N LYS A 160 20.75 -15.30 -16.14
CA LYS A 160 21.97 -16.05 -15.79
C LYS A 160 21.71 -17.56 -15.67
N LYS A 161 20.56 -17.96 -15.12
CA LYS A 161 20.15 -19.37 -15.06
C LYS A 161 19.97 -19.96 -16.47
N GLN A 162 19.31 -19.24 -17.38
CA GLN A 162 19.09 -19.70 -18.76
C GLN A 162 20.38 -19.84 -19.56
N LEU A 163 21.41 -19.04 -19.29
CA LEU A 163 22.71 -19.14 -19.96
C LEU A 163 23.57 -20.32 -19.46
N ASN A 164 23.28 -20.83 -18.27
CA ASN A 164 24.03 -21.91 -17.62
C ASN A 164 23.37 -23.29 -17.77
N ASN A 165 22.20 -23.36 -18.40
CA ASN A 165 21.44 -24.56 -18.70
C ASN A 165 21.54 -24.89 -20.19
#